data_AF-A0A0G1JCM4-F1
#
_entry.id   AF-A0A0G1JCM4-F1
#
_cell.length_a   1.000
_cell.length_b   1.000
_cell.length_c   1.000
_cell.angle_alpha   90.00
_cell.angle_beta   90.00
_cell.angle_gamma   90.00
#
_symmetry.space_group_name_H-M   'P 1'
#
loop_
_entity.id
_entity.type
_entity.pdbx_description
1 polymer ?
#
loop_
_entity_poly.entity_id
_entity_poly.type
_entity_poly.pdbx_seq_one_letter_code
_entity_poly.pdbx_strand_id
1 'polypeptide(L)'
;MDSLDRVPAEYREKVRAPEIKGLEGLPESVHGAFWKLPEQMKKRIFPENFRPVSESGGSNKGGLEDVVAGFDTETRERFSAHCLSEVFYHGRFKEVFEKVDGVRIKEEIIRLLDLFWSNRGKGDQFILFNKGYYENFFKVRCTLEEAVIRQQKVVDELKDFISKNPKKRRLVEKKNIERRTAEGLLAELKEDLMVFDNRNENSEFDFLTISKDVKSRQRRESEWTAVLTITVEYLDADEYATVVFERLEGLFYFEKNVFKGQFRKASEDEKLRAEKTITALKDAVNEWFSVHEGEKSFKSSNVVKLEERQEKMIEYFHALIASYLRGKKIGKSNNDLVVEIRQMEVLLNLLEKHKK
;
A
#
# COMPACT_ATOMS: atom_id res chain seq x y z
N MET A 1 -20.39 -7.14 -55.40
CA MET A 1 -20.55 -6.85 -53.96
C MET A 1 -20.83 -8.21 -53.31
N ASP A 2 -19.90 -9.10 -52.97
CA ASP A 2 -18.52 -8.99 -52.45
C ASP A 2 -18.36 -7.92 -51.37
N SER A 3 -17.89 -8.19 -50.16
CA SER A 3 -17.66 -9.42 -49.40
C SER A 3 -17.05 -8.93 -48.07
N LEU A 4 -17.84 -8.75 -47.03
CA LEU A 4 -17.34 -8.46 -45.69
C LEU A 4 -18.24 -9.13 -44.65
N ASP A 5 -18.38 -10.44 -44.76
CA ASP A 5 -18.77 -11.26 -43.62
C ASP A 5 -18.25 -12.68 -43.84
N ARG A 6 -17.22 -13.00 -43.06
CA ARG A 6 -16.78 -14.31 -42.55
C ARG A 6 -15.27 -14.31 -42.47
N VAL A 7 -14.76 -13.74 -41.38
CA VAL A 7 -13.50 -14.23 -40.83
C VAL A 7 -13.78 -15.69 -40.42
N PRO A 8 -13.09 -16.69 -40.99
CA PRO A 8 -13.30 -18.09 -40.64
C PRO A 8 -13.07 -18.29 -39.14
N ALA A 9 -13.89 -19.13 -38.50
CA ALA A 9 -13.75 -19.49 -37.09
C ALA A 9 -12.35 -20.07 -36.75
N GLU A 10 -11.62 -20.53 -37.76
CA GLU A 10 -10.25 -21.04 -37.71
C GLU A 10 -9.19 -19.97 -37.38
N TYR A 11 -9.52 -18.67 -37.44
CA TYR A 11 -8.62 -17.59 -37.01
C TYR A 11 -8.87 -17.07 -35.58
N ARG A 12 -9.75 -17.74 -34.82
CA ARG A 12 -9.92 -17.52 -33.37
C ARG A 12 -9.31 -18.67 -32.55
N GLU A 13 -8.11 -19.11 -32.90
CA GLU A 13 -7.27 -19.79 -31.91
C GLU A 13 -6.86 -18.74 -30.86
N LYS A 14 -7.69 -18.59 -29.82
CA LYS A 14 -7.17 -18.26 -28.51
C LYS A 14 -6.19 -19.37 -28.19
N VAL A 15 -4.89 -19.12 -28.38
CA VAL A 15 -3.83 -19.93 -27.82
C VAL A 15 -4.15 -20.03 -26.32
N ARG A 16 -4.77 -21.13 -25.90
CA ARG A 16 -4.96 -21.42 -24.48
C ARG A 16 -3.55 -21.57 -23.96
N ALA A 17 -3.11 -20.61 -23.15
CA ALA A 17 -1.84 -20.72 -22.47
C ALA A 17 -1.80 -22.09 -21.74
N PRO A 18 -0.70 -22.84 -21.81
CA PRO A 18 -0.63 -24.16 -21.20
C PRO A 18 -0.99 -24.07 -19.72
N GLU A 19 -1.82 -25.00 -19.23
CA GLU A 19 -2.19 -25.08 -17.82
C GLU A 19 -0.95 -25.48 -16.99
N ILE A 20 -0.46 -24.55 -16.17
CA ILE A 20 0.69 -24.76 -15.28
C ILE A 20 0.16 -25.01 -13.87
N LYS A 21 0.30 -26.26 -13.40
CA LYS A 21 -0.02 -26.65 -12.02
C LYS A 21 0.83 -25.82 -11.05
N GLY A 22 0.18 -25.08 -10.17
CA GLY A 22 0.82 -24.16 -9.22
C GLY A 22 0.59 -22.68 -9.52
N LEU A 23 0.30 -22.32 -10.79
CA LEU A 23 -0.22 -21.01 -11.15
C LEU A 23 -1.74 -20.93 -10.90
N GLU A 24 -2.43 -22.08 -10.91
CA GLU A 24 -3.85 -22.21 -10.59
C GLU A 24 -4.19 -21.59 -9.23
N GLY A 25 -5.20 -20.71 -9.22
CA GLY A 25 -5.67 -20.04 -8.01
C GLY A 25 -4.96 -18.73 -7.68
N LEU A 26 -3.92 -18.33 -8.42
CA LEU A 26 -3.29 -17.02 -8.30
C LEU A 26 -4.10 -15.93 -9.03
N PRO A 27 -3.91 -14.64 -8.69
CA PRO A 27 -4.58 -13.54 -9.37
C PRO A 27 -4.11 -13.36 -10.83
N GLU A 28 -5.00 -12.88 -11.69
CA GLU A 28 -4.70 -12.63 -13.12
C GLU A 28 -3.49 -11.72 -13.36
N SER A 29 -3.22 -10.78 -12.47
CA SER A 29 -2.06 -9.90 -12.57
C SER A 29 -0.74 -10.65 -12.41
N VAL A 30 -0.68 -11.64 -11.51
CA VAL A 30 0.46 -12.55 -11.33
C VAL A 30 0.62 -13.45 -12.55
N HIS A 31 -0.48 -13.94 -13.11
CA HIS A 31 -0.44 -14.68 -14.40
C HIS A 31 0.16 -13.81 -15.50
N GLY A 32 -0.30 -12.56 -15.62
CA GLY A 32 0.19 -11.62 -16.63
C GLY A 32 1.69 -11.33 -16.49
N ALA A 33 2.21 -11.19 -15.27
CA ALA A 33 3.65 -11.04 -15.04
C ALA A 33 4.42 -12.33 -15.36
N PHE A 34 3.90 -13.49 -14.92
CA PHE A 34 4.53 -14.79 -15.16
C PHE A 34 4.67 -15.11 -16.65
N TRP A 35 3.64 -14.82 -17.46
CA TRP A 35 3.65 -15.15 -18.87
C TRP A 35 4.66 -14.36 -19.71
N LYS A 36 5.17 -13.22 -19.20
CA LYS A 36 6.24 -12.44 -19.83
C LYS A 36 7.63 -13.06 -19.67
N LEU A 37 7.78 -13.98 -18.73
CA LEU A 37 9.05 -14.63 -18.45
C LEU A 37 9.54 -15.50 -19.63
N PRO A 38 10.87 -15.65 -19.80
CA PRO A 38 11.45 -16.66 -20.67
C PRO A 38 11.00 -18.07 -20.29
N GLU A 39 10.83 -18.95 -21.29
CA GLU A 39 10.34 -20.32 -21.07
C GLU A 39 11.21 -21.14 -20.10
N GLN A 40 12.53 -20.92 -20.14
CA GLN A 40 13.46 -21.53 -19.19
C GLN A 40 13.17 -21.10 -17.74
N MET A 41 12.81 -19.84 -17.53
CA MET A 41 12.49 -19.32 -16.19
C MET A 41 11.14 -19.83 -15.71
N LYS A 42 10.14 -19.92 -16.60
CA LYS A 42 8.84 -20.52 -16.29
C LYS A 42 8.98 -21.95 -15.79
N LYS A 43 9.81 -22.76 -16.46
CA LYS A 43 10.12 -24.15 -16.07
C LYS A 43 10.90 -24.25 -14.76
N ARG A 44 11.71 -23.24 -14.41
CA ARG A 44 12.40 -23.17 -13.12
C ARG A 44 11.45 -22.83 -11.98
N ILE A 45 10.55 -21.86 -12.19
CA ILE A 45 9.57 -21.46 -11.17
C ILE A 45 8.55 -22.57 -10.95
N PHE A 46 8.02 -23.17 -12.02
CA PHE A 46 7.06 -24.28 -11.93
C PHE A 46 7.58 -25.48 -12.69
N PRO A 47 8.46 -26.30 -12.07
CA PRO A 47 8.88 -27.57 -12.66
C PRO A 47 7.67 -28.54 -12.75
N GLU A 48 7.76 -29.57 -13.61
CA GLU A 48 6.65 -30.51 -13.87
C GLU A 48 6.08 -31.19 -12.61
N ASN A 49 6.88 -31.30 -11.54
CA ASN A 49 6.49 -31.87 -10.25
C ASN A 49 6.37 -30.81 -9.13
N PHE A 50 6.10 -29.55 -9.48
CA PHE A 50 5.97 -28.48 -8.50
C PHE A 50 4.93 -28.85 -7.42
N ARG A 51 5.38 -28.82 -6.17
CA ARG A 51 4.53 -28.84 -5.00
C ARG A 51 4.88 -27.60 -4.19
N PRO A 52 3.91 -26.71 -3.89
CA PRO A 52 4.19 -25.57 -3.06
C PRO A 52 4.73 -26.08 -1.72
N VAL A 53 5.91 -25.58 -1.32
CA VAL A 53 6.53 -25.94 -0.05
C VAL A 53 5.52 -25.64 1.05
N SER A 54 5.23 -26.63 1.90
CA SER A 54 4.46 -26.41 3.10
C SER A 54 5.31 -25.58 4.05
N GLU A 55 5.17 -24.27 4.02
CA GLU A 55 5.79 -23.45 5.06
C GLU A 55 5.26 -23.89 6.43
N SER A 56 6.18 -24.30 7.31
CA SER A 56 6.02 -24.13 8.75
C SER A 56 5.66 -22.66 8.99
N GLY A 57 4.62 -22.37 9.78
CA GLY A 57 3.96 -21.06 9.90
C GLY A 57 4.78 -19.88 10.45
N GLY A 58 6.03 -19.71 10.02
CA GLY A 58 6.85 -18.52 10.25
C GLY A 58 6.44 -17.35 9.34
N SER A 59 6.87 -16.16 9.70
CA SER A 59 6.66 -14.95 8.90
C SER A 59 7.60 -14.94 7.69
N ASN A 60 7.09 -14.49 6.53
CA ASN A 60 7.87 -14.33 5.29
C ASN A 60 9.01 -13.31 5.41
N LYS A 61 9.21 -12.67 6.57
CA LYS A 61 10.24 -11.65 6.82
C LYS A 61 11.66 -12.21 6.66
N GLY A 62 11.92 -13.42 7.17
CA GLY A 62 13.23 -14.06 7.00
C GLY A 62 13.55 -14.31 5.53
N GLY A 63 12.58 -14.84 4.77
CA GLY A 63 12.73 -15.03 3.33
C GLY A 63 12.95 -13.72 2.56
N LEU A 64 12.22 -12.65 2.91
CA LEU A 64 12.42 -11.34 2.30
C LEU A 64 13.82 -10.79 2.57
N GLU A 65 14.30 -10.88 3.81
CA GLU A 65 15.63 -10.44 4.19
C GLU A 65 16.72 -11.21 3.45
N ASP A 66 16.60 -12.54 3.35
CA ASP A 66 17.54 -13.40 2.64
C ASP A 66 17.63 -13.08 1.14
N VAL A 67 16.50 -12.75 0.52
CA VAL A 67 16.43 -12.36 -0.89
C VAL A 67 17.07 -11.00 -1.11
N VAL A 68 16.71 -10.01 -0.29
CA VAL A 68 17.23 -8.64 -0.40
C VAL A 68 18.75 -8.61 -0.15
N ALA A 69 19.24 -9.39 0.82
CA ALA A 69 20.67 -9.52 1.09
C ALA A 69 21.45 -10.09 -0.12
N GLY A 70 20.81 -10.92 -0.95
CA GLY A 70 21.39 -11.51 -2.15
C GLY A 70 21.32 -10.63 -3.41
N PHE A 71 20.58 -9.52 -3.37
CA PHE A 71 20.50 -8.57 -4.48
C PHE A 71 21.81 -7.82 -4.69
N ASP A 72 22.16 -7.56 -5.95
CA ASP A 72 23.09 -6.46 -6.24
C ASP A 72 22.39 -5.11 -6.04
N THR A 73 23.17 -4.04 -6.08
CA THR A 73 22.71 -2.65 -5.96
C THR A 73 21.54 -2.38 -6.90
N GLU A 74 21.69 -2.63 -8.21
CA GLU A 74 20.63 -2.31 -9.20
C GLU A 74 19.31 -3.04 -8.90
N THR A 75 19.37 -4.33 -8.53
CA THR A 75 18.17 -5.10 -8.18
C THR A 75 17.52 -4.57 -6.91
N ARG A 76 18.34 -4.22 -5.91
CA ARG A 76 17.88 -3.67 -4.63
C ARG A 76 17.24 -2.30 -4.79
N GLU A 77 17.84 -1.40 -5.56
CA GLU A 77 17.29 -0.08 -5.88
C GLU A 77 15.92 -0.20 -6.56
N ARG A 78 15.79 -1.11 -7.54
CA ARG A 78 14.51 -1.37 -8.23
C ARG A 78 13.44 -1.92 -7.30
N PHE A 79 13.81 -2.84 -6.42
CA PHE A 79 12.88 -3.40 -5.45
C PHE A 79 12.43 -2.35 -4.43
N SER A 80 13.38 -1.56 -3.89
CA SER A 80 13.10 -0.44 -2.99
C SER A 80 12.24 0.64 -3.65
N ALA A 81 12.51 0.97 -4.91
CA ALA A 81 11.70 1.89 -5.70
C ALA A 81 10.24 1.41 -5.81
N HIS A 82 10.00 0.12 -6.01
CA HIS A 82 8.64 -0.40 -6.01
C HIS A 82 7.98 -0.28 -4.64
N CYS A 83 8.69 -0.65 -3.57
CA CYS A 83 8.20 -0.53 -2.20
C CYS A 83 7.80 0.92 -1.87
N LEU A 84 8.65 1.88 -2.19
CA LEU A 84 8.34 3.32 -2.05
C LEU A 84 7.12 3.73 -2.86
N SER A 85 6.95 3.22 -4.07
CA SER A 85 5.80 3.56 -4.92
C SER A 85 4.48 3.11 -4.27
N GLU A 86 4.47 1.91 -3.69
CA GLU A 86 3.33 1.37 -2.95
C GLU A 86 3.10 2.12 -1.62
N VAL A 87 4.16 2.49 -0.89
CA VAL A 87 4.06 3.36 0.29
C VAL A 87 3.50 4.74 -0.08
N PHE A 88 3.96 5.36 -1.16
CA PHE A 88 3.48 6.68 -1.60
C PHE A 88 2.01 6.63 -2.00
N TYR A 89 1.61 5.56 -2.71
CA TYR A 89 0.24 5.36 -3.14
C TYR A 89 -0.70 5.16 -1.94
N HIS A 90 -0.39 4.21 -1.05
CA HIS A 90 -1.24 3.95 0.12
C HIS A 90 -1.13 5.03 1.19
N GLY A 91 0.01 5.68 1.30
CA GLY A 91 0.21 6.85 2.13
C GLY A 91 -0.45 8.11 1.59
N ARG A 92 -1.01 8.12 0.36
CA ARG A 92 -1.60 9.31 -0.29
C ARG A 92 -0.65 10.51 -0.27
N PHE A 93 0.63 10.25 -0.57
CA PHE A 93 1.67 11.26 -0.44
C PHE A 93 1.43 12.44 -1.38
N LYS A 94 0.95 12.17 -2.59
CA LYS A 94 0.62 13.22 -3.55
C LYS A 94 -0.37 14.22 -2.97
N GLU A 95 -1.45 13.75 -2.36
CA GLU A 95 -2.47 14.61 -1.77
C GLU A 95 -1.98 15.34 -0.51
N VAL A 96 -1.00 14.79 0.20
CA VAL A 96 -0.33 15.50 1.29
C VAL A 96 0.49 16.66 0.71
N PHE A 97 1.37 16.38 -0.25
CA PHE A 97 2.22 17.40 -0.87
C PHE A 97 1.44 18.47 -1.63
N GLU A 98 0.30 18.15 -2.24
CA GLU A 98 -0.58 19.12 -2.90
C GLU A 98 -1.20 20.13 -1.90
N LYS A 99 -1.31 19.77 -0.62
CA LYS A 99 -1.81 20.65 0.45
C LYS A 99 -0.70 21.47 1.11
N VAL A 100 0.56 21.14 0.84
CA VAL A 100 1.73 21.83 1.38
C VAL A 100 2.10 22.97 0.41
N ASP A 101 2.21 24.20 0.92
CA ASP A 101 2.73 25.33 0.14
C ASP A 101 4.16 25.00 -0.37
N GLY A 102 4.53 25.47 -1.55
CA GLY A 102 5.80 25.18 -2.23
C GLY A 102 7.05 25.45 -1.38
N VAL A 103 6.96 26.37 -0.41
CA VAL A 103 8.04 26.65 0.56
C VAL A 103 8.26 25.48 1.54
N ARG A 104 7.19 24.78 1.92
CA ARG A 104 7.21 23.68 2.88
C ARG A 104 7.40 22.31 2.22
N ILE A 105 7.28 22.20 0.90
CA ILE A 105 7.52 20.93 0.17
C ILE A 105 8.92 20.40 0.47
N LYS A 106 9.93 21.28 0.49
CA LYS A 106 11.31 20.90 0.80
C LYS A 106 11.42 20.24 2.19
N GLU A 107 10.91 20.91 3.22
CA GLU A 107 10.92 20.42 4.61
C GLU A 107 10.21 19.07 4.73
N GLU A 108 9.11 18.90 4.00
CA GLU A 108 8.31 17.67 4.06
C GLU A 108 8.97 16.50 3.32
N ILE A 109 9.75 16.78 2.27
CA ILE A 109 10.61 15.78 1.61
C ILE A 109 11.77 15.37 2.52
N ILE A 110 12.41 16.31 3.21
CA ILE A 110 13.46 16.00 4.20
C ILE A 110 12.88 15.14 5.32
N ARG A 111 11.71 15.50 5.86
CA ARG A 111 11.00 14.71 6.88
C ARG A 111 10.72 13.28 6.42
N LEU A 112 10.35 13.10 5.16
CA LEU A 112 10.12 11.79 4.54
C LEU A 112 11.42 10.98 4.40
N LEU A 113 12.50 11.61 3.94
CA LEU A 113 13.82 10.99 3.84
C LEU A 113 14.30 10.50 5.20
N ASP A 114 14.27 11.38 6.21
CA ASP A 114 14.65 11.06 7.59
C ASP A 114 13.78 9.95 8.19
N LEU A 115 12.47 9.97 7.91
CA LEU A 115 11.55 8.99 8.45
C LEU A 115 11.93 7.56 8.03
N PHE A 116 12.05 7.29 6.73
CA PHE A 116 12.35 5.92 6.29
C PHE A 116 13.80 5.55 6.58
N TRP A 117 14.73 6.49 6.50
CA TRP A 117 16.13 6.25 6.85
C TRP A 117 16.32 5.89 8.33
N SER A 118 15.62 6.60 9.23
CA SER A 118 15.65 6.34 10.67
C SER A 118 14.84 5.11 11.08
N ASN A 119 14.02 4.54 10.19
CA ASN A 119 13.30 3.30 10.47
C ASN A 119 14.19 2.05 10.38
N ARG A 120 15.38 2.15 9.77
CA ARG A 120 16.37 1.07 9.73
C ARG A 120 16.66 0.53 11.14
N GLY A 121 16.72 -0.78 11.29
CA GLY A 121 17.05 -1.46 12.56
C GLY A 121 15.92 -1.46 13.61
N LYS A 122 14.76 -0.84 13.34
CA LYS A 122 13.63 -0.82 14.29
C LYS A 122 12.76 -2.08 14.26
N GLY A 123 13.00 -3.00 13.33
CA GLY A 123 12.18 -4.21 13.17
C GLY A 123 10.71 -3.84 13.02
N ASP A 124 9.86 -4.29 13.95
CA ASP A 124 8.40 -4.04 13.93
C ASP A 124 7.99 -2.70 14.57
N GLN A 125 8.95 -1.91 15.05
CA GLN A 125 8.72 -0.62 15.74
C GLN A 125 8.95 0.59 14.83
N PHE A 126 8.86 0.42 13.51
CA PHE A 126 8.96 1.53 12.56
C PHE A 126 7.80 2.53 12.70
N ILE A 127 8.04 3.75 12.22
CA ILE A 127 7.06 4.84 12.25
C ILE A 127 6.47 5.02 10.86
N LEU A 128 5.14 5.14 10.78
CA LEU A 128 4.41 5.47 9.55
C LEU A 128 4.50 6.95 9.24
N PHE A 129 4.48 7.32 7.96
CA PHE A 129 4.47 8.71 7.53
C PHE A 129 3.20 9.44 7.98
N ASN A 130 2.05 8.77 7.85
CA ASN A 130 0.77 9.31 8.27
C ASN A 130 0.39 8.95 9.72
N LYS A 131 1.35 8.55 10.58
CA LYS A 131 1.07 8.13 11.96
C LYS A 131 0.18 9.14 12.71
N GLY A 132 0.55 10.43 12.68
CA GLY A 132 -0.22 11.48 13.35
C GLY A 132 -1.64 11.66 12.80
N TYR A 133 -1.84 11.48 11.50
CA TYR A 133 -3.17 11.49 10.89
C TYR A 133 -4.02 10.32 11.40
N TYR A 134 -3.47 9.09 11.38
CA TYR A 134 -4.18 7.90 11.85
C TYR A 134 -4.55 7.99 13.33
N GLU A 135 -3.60 8.38 14.18
CA GLU A 135 -3.84 8.55 15.62
C GLU A 135 -4.95 9.56 15.90
N ASN A 136 -4.94 10.70 15.22
CA ASN A 136 -5.98 11.70 15.38
C ASN A 136 -7.34 11.21 14.88
N PHE A 137 -7.38 10.55 13.71
CA PHE A 137 -8.60 9.99 13.14
C PHE A 137 -9.26 9.01 14.11
N PHE A 138 -8.53 7.98 14.57
CA PHE A 138 -9.08 6.96 15.45
C PHE A 138 -9.46 7.51 16.83
N LYS A 139 -8.72 8.50 17.34
CA LYS A 139 -9.07 9.17 18.60
C LYS A 139 -10.41 9.91 18.50
N VAL A 140 -10.59 10.71 17.44
CA VAL A 140 -11.85 11.46 17.23
C VAL A 140 -13.01 10.49 16.99
N ARG A 141 -12.81 9.48 16.14
CA ARG A 141 -13.81 8.46 15.86
C ARG A 141 -14.25 7.72 17.12
N CYS A 142 -13.30 7.26 17.94
CA CYS A 142 -13.59 6.58 19.21
C CYS A 142 -14.43 7.47 20.15
N THR A 143 -14.11 8.76 20.22
CA THR A 143 -14.86 9.71 21.05
C THR A 143 -16.33 9.83 20.60
N LEU A 144 -16.58 9.86 19.28
CA LEU A 144 -17.92 9.88 18.71
C LEU A 144 -18.67 8.56 18.95
N GLU A 145 -18.00 7.42 18.72
CA GLU A 145 -18.57 6.09 18.98
C GLU A 145 -18.96 5.93 20.46
N GLU A 146 -18.11 6.35 21.40
CA GLU A 146 -18.43 6.35 22.83
C GLU A 146 -19.61 7.26 23.19
N ALA A 147 -19.76 8.40 22.51
CA ALA A 147 -20.92 9.28 22.69
C ALA A 147 -22.20 8.60 22.20
N VAL A 148 -22.18 7.96 21.02
CA VAL A 148 -23.31 7.18 20.47
C VAL A 148 -23.69 6.04 21.42
N ILE A 149 -22.72 5.26 21.91
CA ILE A 149 -22.97 4.14 22.83
C ILE A 149 -23.57 4.63 24.16
N ARG A 150 -23.03 5.72 24.74
CA ARG A 150 -23.56 6.29 25.98
C ARG A 150 -25.00 6.78 25.79
N GLN A 151 -25.27 7.47 24.68
CA GLN A 151 -26.61 7.98 24.41
C GLN A 151 -27.61 6.87 24.10
N GLN A 152 -27.19 5.81 23.42
CA GLN A 152 -28.00 4.60 23.20
C GLN A 152 -28.41 3.96 24.53
N LYS A 153 -27.48 3.84 25.50
CA LYS A 153 -27.81 3.33 26.84
C LYS A 153 -28.88 4.17 27.55
N VAL A 154 -28.80 5.51 27.45
CA VAL A 154 -29.84 6.40 28.02
C VAL A 154 -31.20 6.14 27.38
N VAL A 155 -31.26 5.98 26.06
CA VAL A 155 -32.50 5.64 25.34
C VAL A 155 -33.05 4.29 25.80
N ASP A 156 -32.19 3.29 25.97
CA ASP A 156 -32.58 1.94 26.38
C ASP A 156 -33.08 1.91 27.84
N GLU A 157 -32.43 2.63 28.75
CA GLU A 157 -32.87 2.79 30.14
C GLU A 157 -34.24 3.48 30.23
N LEU A 158 -34.48 4.51 29.41
CA LEU A 158 -35.77 5.19 29.35
C LEU A 158 -36.85 4.26 28.80
N LYS A 159 -36.56 3.48 27.74
CA LYS A 159 -37.47 2.46 27.19
C LYS A 159 -37.82 1.40 28.23
N ASP A 160 -36.81 0.88 28.93
CA ASP A 160 -36.99 -0.11 29.98
C ASP A 160 -37.86 0.44 31.13
N PHE A 161 -37.57 1.66 31.60
CA PHE A 161 -38.36 2.32 32.64
C PHE A 161 -39.84 2.47 32.26
N ILE A 162 -40.11 2.93 31.03
CA ILE A 162 -41.47 3.10 30.50
C ILE A 162 -42.19 1.74 30.47
N SER A 163 -41.51 0.69 29.99
CA SER A 163 -42.09 -0.67 29.90
C SER A 163 -42.44 -1.24 31.28
N LYS A 164 -41.62 -0.97 32.31
CA LYS A 164 -41.80 -1.47 33.68
C LYS A 164 -42.84 -0.69 34.49
N ASN A 165 -43.23 0.52 34.08
CA ASN A 165 -44.10 1.41 34.86
C ASN A 165 -45.39 1.86 34.12
N PRO A 166 -46.12 1.00 33.38
CA PRO A 166 -47.18 1.43 32.46
C PRO A 166 -48.37 2.12 33.17
N LYS A 167 -48.57 1.87 34.46
CA LYS A 167 -49.71 2.41 35.24
C LYS A 167 -49.49 3.85 35.73
N LYS A 168 -48.25 4.38 35.70
CA LYS A 168 -47.92 5.74 36.20
C LYS A 168 -48.03 6.80 35.10
N ARG A 169 -49.24 7.04 34.59
CA ARG A 169 -49.51 7.87 33.38
C ARG A 169 -48.71 9.17 33.29
N ARG A 170 -48.75 10.04 34.31
CA ARG A 170 -48.03 11.34 34.30
C ARG A 170 -46.50 11.18 34.24
N LEU A 171 -45.96 10.17 34.92
CA LEU A 171 -44.52 9.89 34.96
C LEU A 171 -44.05 9.26 33.65
N VAL A 172 -44.84 8.35 33.08
CA VAL A 172 -44.58 7.75 31.77
C VAL A 172 -44.59 8.81 30.68
N GLU A 173 -45.54 9.75 30.71
CA GLU A 173 -45.60 10.83 29.72
C GLU A 173 -44.34 11.72 29.78
N LYS A 174 -43.92 12.11 30.98
CA LYS A 174 -42.66 12.85 31.17
C LYS A 174 -41.46 12.06 30.62
N LYS A 175 -41.37 10.76 30.93
CA LYS A 175 -40.28 9.90 30.45
C LYS A 175 -40.32 9.63 28.94
N ASN A 176 -41.51 9.61 28.33
CA ASN A 176 -41.65 9.55 26.87
C ASN A 176 -41.10 10.82 26.19
N ILE A 177 -41.30 12.00 26.78
CA ILE A 177 -40.72 13.25 26.29
C ILE A 177 -39.19 13.17 26.39
N GLU A 178 -38.66 12.81 27.57
CA GLU A 178 -37.21 12.63 27.77
C GLU A 178 -36.62 11.61 26.78
N ARG A 179 -37.33 10.51 26.51
CA ARG A 179 -36.92 9.48 25.54
C ARG A 179 -36.86 10.05 24.12
N ARG A 180 -37.88 10.80 23.68
CA ARG A 180 -37.88 11.42 22.34
C ARG A 180 -36.74 12.42 22.18
N THR A 181 -36.45 13.22 23.20
CA THR A 181 -35.29 14.12 23.20
C THR A 181 -33.99 13.32 23.11
N ALA A 182 -33.85 12.26 23.91
CA ALA A 182 -32.67 11.40 23.88
C ALA A 182 -32.50 10.67 22.53
N GLU A 183 -33.60 10.24 21.90
CA GLU A 183 -33.65 9.64 20.56
C GLU A 183 -33.24 10.66 19.49
N GLY A 184 -33.64 11.93 19.62
CA GLY A 184 -33.19 13.02 18.75
C GLY A 184 -31.67 13.24 18.82
N LEU A 185 -31.14 13.39 20.03
CA LEU A 185 -29.68 13.53 20.24
C LEU A 185 -28.89 12.30 19.74
N LEU A 186 -29.45 11.10 19.91
CA LEU A 186 -28.82 9.88 19.38
C LEU A 186 -28.77 9.89 17.85
N ALA A 187 -29.83 10.37 17.20
CA ALA A 187 -29.86 10.49 15.74
C ALA A 187 -28.82 11.50 15.24
N GLU A 188 -28.70 12.65 15.91
CA GLU A 188 -27.67 13.67 15.62
C GLU A 188 -26.24 13.09 15.75
N LEU A 189 -25.95 12.38 16.85
CA LEU A 189 -24.63 11.77 17.06
C LEU A 189 -24.30 10.69 16.02
N LYS A 190 -25.30 9.91 15.58
CA LYS A 190 -25.12 8.91 14.51
C LYS A 190 -24.85 9.58 13.17
N GLU A 191 -25.55 10.68 12.88
CA GLU A 191 -25.31 11.50 11.68
C GLU A 191 -23.91 12.11 11.72
N ASP A 192 -23.47 12.66 12.85
CA ASP A 192 -22.13 13.23 13.02
C ASP A 192 -21.04 12.18 12.77
N LEU A 193 -21.19 10.97 13.32
CA LEU A 193 -20.27 9.86 13.08
C LEU A 193 -20.25 9.46 11.60
N MET A 194 -21.42 9.33 10.96
CA MET A 194 -21.53 9.02 9.54
C MET A 194 -20.89 10.09 8.65
N VAL A 195 -21.14 11.38 8.93
CA VAL A 195 -20.53 12.51 8.23
C VAL A 195 -19.02 12.51 8.43
N PHE A 196 -18.54 12.25 9.65
CA PHE A 196 -17.12 12.15 9.96
C PHE A 196 -16.45 11.03 9.17
N ASP A 197 -17.04 9.83 9.14
CA ASP A 197 -16.53 8.69 8.38
C ASP A 197 -16.51 8.99 6.89
N ASN A 198 -17.62 9.48 6.32
CA ASN A 198 -17.72 9.83 4.90
C ASN A 198 -16.68 10.89 4.47
N ARG A 199 -16.43 11.92 5.30
CA ARG A 199 -15.42 12.95 5.03
C ARG A 199 -14.00 12.41 4.98
N ASN A 200 -13.74 11.31 5.69
CA ASN A 200 -12.45 10.65 5.73
C ASN A 200 -12.39 9.44 4.80
N GLU A 201 -13.35 9.34 3.86
CA GLU A 201 -13.47 8.23 2.91
C GLU A 201 -13.66 6.86 3.60
N ASN A 202 -14.01 6.86 4.88
CA ASN A 202 -14.32 5.65 5.62
C ASN A 202 -15.75 5.22 5.27
N SER A 203 -15.94 3.94 4.93
CA SER A 203 -17.25 3.39 4.52
C SER A 203 -17.65 2.25 5.44
N GLU A 204 -18.93 2.21 5.83
CA GLU A 204 -19.53 1.05 6.50
C GLU A 204 -19.66 -0.18 5.58
N PHE A 205 -19.54 -0.01 4.25
CA PHE A 205 -19.71 -1.08 3.26
C PHE A 205 -18.36 -1.52 2.67
N ASP A 206 -17.85 -2.62 3.21
CA ASP A 206 -16.50 -3.16 2.99
C ASP A 206 -16.30 -3.92 1.66
N PHE A 207 -17.27 -3.94 0.75
CA PHE A 207 -17.30 -5.00 -0.28
C PHE A 207 -16.63 -4.69 -1.62
N LEU A 208 -16.43 -3.42 -2.05
CA LEU A 208 -15.98 -3.16 -3.43
C LEU A 208 -15.00 -1.98 -3.64
N THR A 209 -14.72 -1.13 -2.65
CA THR A 209 -13.78 0.02 -2.80
C THR A 209 -12.88 0.20 -1.58
N ILE A 210 -12.00 -0.77 -1.34
CA ILE A 210 -11.19 -0.89 -0.12
C ILE A 210 -9.97 0.06 -0.10
N SER A 211 -9.80 0.88 -1.14
CA SER A 211 -8.78 1.95 -1.17
C SER A 211 -9.18 3.20 -0.38
N LYS A 212 -10.39 3.23 0.19
CA LYS A 212 -10.96 4.43 0.83
C LYS A 212 -10.94 4.39 2.36
N ASP A 213 -11.12 3.23 2.99
CA ASP A 213 -11.10 3.12 4.46
C ASP A 213 -9.72 3.42 5.06
N VAL A 214 -9.71 4.25 6.11
CA VAL A 214 -8.54 4.68 6.85
C VAL A 214 -7.82 3.51 7.52
N LYS A 215 -8.54 2.50 8.03
CA LYS A 215 -7.91 1.34 8.69
C LYS A 215 -7.21 0.44 7.67
N SER A 216 -7.86 0.16 6.55
CA SER A 216 -7.24 -0.51 5.39
C SER A 216 -6.00 0.25 4.92
N ARG A 217 -6.09 1.58 4.78
CA ARG A 217 -4.98 2.43 4.39
C ARG A 217 -3.80 2.34 5.36
N GLN A 218 -4.05 2.48 6.66
CA GLN A 218 -3.03 2.35 7.70
C GLN A 218 -2.37 0.96 7.67
N ARG A 219 -3.17 -0.10 7.52
CA ARG A 219 -2.66 -1.48 7.42
C ARG A 219 -1.69 -1.60 6.25
N ARG A 220 -2.07 -1.15 5.05
CA ARG A 220 -1.22 -1.24 3.85
C ARG A 220 0.02 -0.38 3.92
N GLU A 221 -0.10 0.86 4.41
CA GLU A 221 1.07 1.72 4.64
C GLU A 221 2.04 1.03 5.60
N SER A 222 1.52 0.38 6.66
CA SER A 222 2.33 -0.38 7.61
C SER A 222 3.00 -1.60 6.97
N GLU A 223 2.25 -2.44 6.27
CA GLU A 223 2.79 -3.64 5.60
C GLU A 223 3.88 -3.27 4.59
N TRP A 224 3.67 -2.24 3.77
CA TRP A 224 4.68 -1.78 2.81
C TRP A 224 5.85 -1.03 3.44
N THR A 225 5.62 -0.27 4.52
CA THR A 225 6.73 0.36 5.27
C THR A 225 7.60 -0.70 5.93
N ALA A 226 7.05 -1.82 6.39
CA ALA A 226 7.82 -2.94 6.91
C ALA A 226 8.75 -3.54 5.84
N VAL A 227 8.22 -3.78 4.64
CA VAL A 227 9.00 -4.29 3.50
C VAL A 227 10.09 -3.28 3.10
N LEU A 228 9.73 -1.99 2.98
CA LEU A 228 10.66 -0.92 2.65
C LEU A 228 11.78 -0.79 3.71
N THR A 229 11.45 -0.92 4.99
CA THR A 229 12.43 -0.83 6.08
C THR A 229 13.51 -1.90 5.91
N ILE A 230 13.11 -3.14 5.62
CA ILE A 230 14.05 -4.24 5.36
C ILE A 230 14.94 -3.91 4.15
N THR A 231 14.39 -3.32 3.09
CA THR A 231 15.18 -3.05 1.87
C THR A 231 16.14 -1.88 2.04
N VAL A 232 15.72 -0.84 2.76
CA VAL A 232 16.53 0.36 3.07
C VAL A 232 17.68 0.05 4.03
N GLU A 233 17.58 -1.01 4.85
CA GLU A 233 18.71 -1.47 5.68
C GLU A 233 19.94 -1.86 4.87
N TYR A 234 19.77 -2.26 3.61
CA TYR A 234 20.85 -2.66 2.71
C TYR A 234 21.25 -1.56 1.72
N LEU A 235 20.72 -0.35 1.83
CA LEU A 235 21.12 0.77 0.97
C LEU A 235 22.12 1.68 1.69
N ASP A 236 23.17 2.08 0.97
CA ASP A 236 24.01 3.20 1.38
C ASP A 236 23.24 4.53 1.17
N ALA A 237 23.71 5.64 1.76
CA ALA A 237 22.95 6.89 1.75
C ALA A 237 22.73 7.47 0.34
N ASP A 238 23.70 7.26 -0.55
CA ASP A 238 23.64 7.68 -1.96
C ASP A 238 22.62 6.88 -2.77
N GLU A 239 22.63 5.54 -2.62
CA GLU A 239 21.68 4.63 -3.24
C GLU A 239 20.25 4.97 -2.77
N TYR A 240 20.07 5.19 -1.48
CA TYR A 240 18.78 5.57 -0.90
C TYR A 240 18.27 6.93 -1.40
N ALA A 241 19.13 7.96 -1.36
CA ALA A 241 18.79 9.29 -1.86
C ALA A 241 18.38 9.25 -3.35
N THR A 242 19.12 8.49 -4.15
CA THR A 242 18.84 8.28 -5.58
C THR A 242 17.47 7.65 -5.79
N VAL A 243 17.21 6.53 -5.10
CA VAL A 243 15.93 5.80 -5.22
C VAL A 243 14.75 6.67 -4.80
N VAL A 244 14.85 7.39 -3.68
CA VAL A 244 13.77 8.29 -3.21
C VAL A 244 13.56 9.44 -4.18
N PHE A 245 14.63 10.08 -4.67
CA PHE A 245 14.53 11.17 -5.64
C PHE A 245 13.80 10.73 -6.91
N GLU A 246 14.17 9.58 -7.48
CA GLU A 246 13.49 9.05 -8.67
C GLU A 246 12.01 8.77 -8.42
N ARG A 247 11.66 8.25 -7.23
CA ARG A 247 10.26 7.98 -6.91
C ARG A 247 9.45 9.24 -6.71
N LEU A 248 10.02 10.26 -6.06
CA LEU A 248 9.38 11.57 -5.93
C LEU A 248 9.24 12.25 -7.29
N GLU A 249 10.24 12.16 -8.17
CA GLU A 249 10.14 12.62 -9.55
C GLU A 249 9.03 11.90 -10.33
N GLY A 250 8.79 10.62 -10.05
CA GLY A 250 7.66 9.87 -10.59
C GLY A 250 6.31 10.33 -10.03
N LEU A 251 6.25 10.65 -8.73
CA LEU A 251 5.07 11.20 -8.07
C LEU A 251 4.67 12.56 -8.68
N PHE A 252 5.67 13.41 -8.93
CA PHE A 252 5.55 14.72 -9.57
C PHE A 252 5.82 14.68 -11.08
N TYR A 253 5.34 13.62 -11.76
CA TYR A 253 5.59 13.42 -13.18
C TYR A 253 5.16 14.62 -14.04
N PHE A 254 4.00 15.23 -13.73
CA PHE A 254 3.53 16.39 -14.49
C PHE A 254 4.50 17.56 -14.35
N GLU A 255 4.82 17.95 -13.11
CA GLU A 255 5.73 19.03 -12.77
C GLU A 255 7.12 18.79 -13.39
N LYS A 256 7.65 17.57 -13.30
CA LYS A 256 8.91 17.18 -13.91
C LYS A 256 8.93 17.43 -15.42
N ASN A 257 7.86 17.07 -16.13
CA ASN A 257 7.80 17.22 -17.58
C ASN A 257 7.49 18.66 -18.02
N VAL A 258 6.75 19.42 -17.22
CA VAL A 258 6.58 20.87 -17.42
C VAL A 258 7.93 21.57 -17.25
N PHE A 259 8.65 21.29 -16.17
CA PHE A 259 9.98 21.84 -15.89
C PHE A 259 11.00 21.52 -17.00
N LYS A 260 10.95 20.31 -17.58
CA LYS A 260 11.77 19.91 -18.73
C LYS A 260 11.34 20.52 -20.07
N GLY A 261 10.28 21.33 -20.11
CA GLY A 261 9.74 21.93 -21.33
C GLY A 261 9.06 20.93 -22.28
N GLN A 262 8.71 19.73 -21.79
CA GLN A 262 8.07 18.69 -22.60
C GLN A 262 6.56 18.94 -22.76
N PHE A 263 5.93 19.68 -21.84
CA PHE A 263 4.54 20.12 -21.95
C PHE A 263 4.44 21.56 -22.48
N ARG A 264 4.34 21.69 -23.81
CA ARG A 264 4.30 23.00 -24.51
C ARG A 264 3.07 23.87 -24.22
N LYS A 265 2.02 23.31 -23.63
CA LYS A 265 0.73 24.00 -23.34
C LYS A 265 0.54 24.38 -21.87
N ALA A 266 1.55 24.19 -21.01
CA ALA A 266 1.44 24.57 -19.61
C ALA A 266 1.30 26.09 -19.45
N SER A 267 0.42 26.52 -18.55
CA SER A 267 0.26 27.92 -18.16
C SER A 267 1.49 28.43 -17.40
N GLU A 268 1.65 29.75 -17.29
CA GLU A 268 2.77 30.33 -16.51
C GLU A 268 2.71 29.93 -15.03
N ASP A 269 1.50 29.81 -14.46
CA ASP A 269 1.32 29.35 -13.08
C ASP A 269 1.73 27.89 -12.89
N GLU A 270 1.45 27.03 -13.89
CA GLU A 270 1.87 25.62 -13.88
C GLU A 270 3.39 25.50 -14.01
N LYS A 271 4.03 26.33 -14.85
CA LYS A 271 5.49 26.39 -14.97
C LYS A 271 6.15 26.84 -13.68
N LEU A 272 5.64 27.91 -13.06
CA LEU A 272 6.16 28.42 -11.80
C LEU A 272 6.03 27.39 -10.67
N ARG A 273 4.88 26.68 -10.60
CA ARG A 273 4.67 25.60 -9.64
C ARG A 273 5.63 24.43 -9.87
N ALA A 274 5.79 24.03 -11.13
CA ALA A 274 6.70 22.96 -11.51
C ALA A 274 8.15 23.29 -11.14
N GLU A 275 8.61 24.51 -11.45
CA GLU A 275 9.93 25.00 -11.08
C GLU A 275 10.14 24.97 -9.57
N LYS A 276 9.22 25.53 -8.78
CA LYS A 276 9.29 25.48 -7.32
C LYS A 276 9.36 24.06 -6.77
N THR A 277 8.49 23.17 -7.26
CA THR A 277 8.37 21.79 -6.76
C THR A 277 9.62 20.98 -7.07
N ILE A 278 10.10 21.02 -8.31
CA ILE A 278 11.27 20.25 -8.74
C ILE A 278 12.57 20.80 -8.13
N THR A 279 12.66 22.13 -7.94
CA THR A 279 13.80 22.75 -7.25
C THR A 279 13.80 22.35 -5.77
N ALA A 280 12.66 22.47 -5.08
CA ALA A 280 12.51 22.02 -3.69
C ALA A 280 12.86 20.53 -3.51
N LEU A 281 12.46 19.67 -4.45
CA LEU A 281 12.80 18.26 -4.45
C LEU A 281 14.31 18.02 -4.54
N LYS A 282 14.97 18.66 -5.52
CA LYS A 282 16.43 18.53 -5.70
C LYS A 282 17.18 19.06 -4.49
N ASP A 283 16.79 20.23 -4.00
CA ASP A 283 17.43 20.87 -2.85
C ASP A 283 17.26 20.03 -1.58
N ALA A 284 16.07 19.48 -1.34
CA ALA A 284 15.81 18.60 -0.20
C ALA A 284 16.70 17.35 -0.21
N VAL A 285 16.76 16.65 -1.35
CA VAL A 285 17.55 15.42 -1.47
C VAL A 285 19.05 15.71 -1.36
N ASN A 286 19.53 16.77 -2.02
CA ASN A 286 20.94 17.15 -1.97
C ASN A 286 21.36 17.59 -0.56
N GLU A 287 20.53 18.39 0.12
CA GLU A 287 20.79 18.80 1.50
C GLU A 287 20.81 17.59 2.42
N TRP A 288 19.79 16.72 2.33
CA TRP A 288 19.72 15.50 3.11
C TRP A 288 20.95 14.61 2.88
N PHE A 289 21.32 14.38 1.61
CA PHE A 289 22.48 13.56 1.26
C PHE A 289 23.78 14.17 1.79
N SER A 290 23.96 15.49 1.72
CA SER A 290 25.17 16.15 2.24
C SER A 290 25.40 15.93 3.74
N VAL A 291 24.33 15.71 4.51
CA VAL A 291 24.40 15.38 5.95
C VAL A 291 24.73 13.90 6.18
N HIS A 292 24.33 13.01 5.25
CA HIS A 292 24.41 11.56 5.40
C HIS A 292 25.41 10.89 4.44
N GLU A 293 26.20 11.65 3.66
CA GLU A 293 27.07 11.15 2.58
C GLU A 293 28.06 10.06 3.04
N GLY A 294 28.48 10.10 4.31
CA GLY A 294 29.37 9.11 4.90
C GLY A 294 28.68 7.88 5.48
N GLU A 295 27.35 7.84 5.53
CA GLU A 295 26.59 6.74 6.12
C GLU A 295 26.43 5.58 5.14
N LYS A 296 26.89 4.41 5.59
CA LYS A 296 26.73 3.16 4.85
C LYS A 296 25.43 2.45 5.21
N SER A 297 25.16 1.40 4.46
CA SER A 297 24.14 0.40 4.73
C SER A 297 24.23 -0.11 6.16
N PHE A 298 23.06 -0.29 6.77
CA PHE A 298 22.92 -0.78 8.13
C PHE A 298 23.26 -2.28 8.21
N LYS A 299 22.95 -3.04 7.15
CA LYS A 299 23.28 -4.45 6.98
C LYS A 299 24.19 -4.66 5.79
N SER A 300 25.13 -5.59 5.93
CA SER A 300 26.00 -6.02 4.85
C SER A 300 25.23 -6.87 3.84
N SER A 301 25.38 -6.56 2.56
CA SER A 301 24.91 -7.45 1.49
C SER A 301 25.83 -8.66 1.33
N ASN A 302 25.23 -9.80 1.01
CA ASN A 302 25.94 -11.00 0.59
C ASN A 302 25.65 -11.18 -0.90
N VAL A 303 26.20 -10.31 -1.73
CA VAL A 303 25.93 -10.32 -3.17
C VAL A 303 26.33 -11.66 -3.76
N VAL A 304 25.32 -12.41 -4.18
CA VAL A 304 25.49 -13.74 -4.77
C VAL A 304 25.57 -13.64 -6.29
N LYS A 305 26.05 -14.73 -6.92
CA LYS A 305 26.02 -14.86 -8.37
C LYS A 305 24.58 -14.82 -8.89
N LEU A 306 24.40 -14.43 -10.15
CA LEU A 306 23.10 -14.25 -10.76
C LEU A 306 22.19 -15.49 -10.60
N GLU A 307 22.73 -16.69 -10.82
CA GLU A 307 21.96 -17.94 -10.71
C GLU A 307 21.43 -18.19 -9.30
N GLU A 308 22.26 -17.95 -8.28
CA GLU A 308 21.90 -18.10 -6.87
C GLU A 308 20.89 -17.02 -6.45
N ARG A 309 21.04 -15.79 -6.96
CA ARG A 309 20.05 -14.73 -6.73
C ARG A 309 18.69 -15.09 -7.30
N GLN A 310 18.68 -15.61 -8.53
CA GLN A 310 17.46 -16.08 -9.18
C GLN A 310 16.81 -17.19 -8.36
N GLU A 311 17.60 -18.12 -7.81
CA GLU A 311 17.08 -19.19 -6.97
C GLU A 311 16.43 -18.65 -5.70
N LYS A 312 17.10 -17.74 -4.97
CA LYS A 312 16.51 -17.08 -3.79
C LYS A 312 15.21 -16.35 -4.12
N MET A 313 15.14 -15.64 -5.25
CA MET A 313 13.91 -14.99 -5.71
C MET A 313 12.79 -15.99 -5.98
N ILE A 314 13.10 -17.15 -6.57
CA ILE A 314 12.14 -18.23 -6.84
C ILE A 314 11.64 -18.86 -5.54
N GLU A 315 12.54 -19.17 -4.61
CA GLU A 315 12.21 -19.72 -3.29
C GLU A 315 11.26 -18.79 -2.53
N TYR A 316 11.57 -17.49 -2.51
CA TYR A 316 10.72 -16.49 -1.87
C TYR A 316 9.39 -16.28 -2.61
N PHE A 317 9.39 -16.36 -3.93
CA PHE A 317 8.15 -16.36 -4.71
C PHE A 317 7.25 -17.55 -4.35
N HIS A 318 7.81 -18.75 -4.14
CA HIS A 318 7.07 -19.92 -3.68
C HIS A 318 6.53 -19.76 -2.25
N ALA A 319 7.30 -19.16 -1.35
CA ALA A 319 6.86 -18.78 -0.01
C ALA A 319 5.65 -17.82 -0.07
N LEU A 320 5.69 -16.82 -0.94
CA LEU A 320 4.57 -15.90 -1.16
C LEU A 320 3.33 -16.61 -1.72
N ILE A 321 3.49 -17.55 -2.67
CA ILE A 321 2.37 -18.38 -3.16
C ILE A 321 1.76 -19.19 -2.03
N ALA A 322 2.58 -19.85 -1.20
CA ALA A 322 2.10 -20.66 -0.09
C ALA A 322 1.33 -19.80 0.93
N SER A 323 1.87 -18.63 1.29
CA SER A 323 1.20 -17.65 2.14
C SER A 323 -0.14 -17.18 1.55
N TYR A 324 -0.14 -16.78 0.28
CA TYR A 324 -1.33 -16.34 -0.44
C TYR A 324 -2.42 -17.42 -0.45
N LEU A 325 -2.10 -18.64 -0.87
CA LEU A 325 -3.05 -19.75 -0.95
C LEU A 325 -3.59 -20.15 0.43
N ARG A 326 -2.77 -20.07 1.50
CA ARG A 326 -3.25 -20.24 2.88
C ARG A 326 -4.22 -19.14 3.28
N GLY A 327 -3.92 -17.88 2.95
CA GLY A 327 -4.81 -16.75 3.13
C GLY A 327 -6.17 -16.96 2.45
N LYS A 328 -6.17 -17.43 1.20
CA LYS A 328 -7.40 -17.77 0.47
C LYS A 328 -8.19 -18.89 1.15
N LYS A 329 -7.52 -19.93 1.67
CA LYS A 329 -8.18 -21.04 2.39
C LYS A 329 -8.90 -20.59 3.67
N ILE A 330 -8.38 -19.57 4.36
CA ILE A 330 -9.02 -18.99 5.55
C ILE A 330 -10.02 -17.86 5.23
N GLY A 331 -10.35 -17.66 3.95
CA GLY A 331 -11.38 -16.70 3.52
C GLY A 331 -10.90 -15.28 3.29
N LYS A 332 -9.58 -15.00 3.29
CA LYS A 332 -9.07 -13.66 2.95
C LYS A 332 -9.36 -13.32 1.49
N SER A 333 -9.72 -12.06 1.24
CA SER A 333 -9.89 -11.54 -0.12
C SER A 333 -8.53 -11.31 -0.80
N ASN A 334 -8.50 -11.13 -2.13
CA ASN A 334 -7.26 -10.73 -2.82
C ASN A 334 -6.75 -9.38 -2.32
N ASN A 335 -7.68 -8.54 -1.87
CA ASN A 335 -7.38 -7.23 -1.35
C ASN A 335 -6.68 -7.28 0.02
N ASP A 336 -6.99 -8.29 0.83
CA ASP A 336 -6.28 -8.57 2.09
C ASP A 336 -4.90 -9.17 1.89
N LEU A 337 -4.64 -9.69 0.70
CA LEU A 337 -3.38 -10.32 0.32
C LEU A 337 -2.63 -9.49 -0.73
N VAL A 338 -2.99 -8.22 -0.88
CA VAL A 338 -2.49 -7.37 -1.97
C VAL A 338 -0.98 -7.21 -1.90
N VAL A 339 -0.40 -7.17 -0.71
CA VAL A 339 1.03 -7.03 -0.50
C VAL A 339 1.77 -8.26 -1.04
N GLU A 340 1.30 -9.47 -0.73
CA GLU A 340 1.87 -10.71 -1.27
C GLU A 340 1.72 -10.77 -2.80
N ILE A 341 0.55 -10.37 -3.32
CA ILE A 341 0.30 -10.32 -4.77
C ILE A 341 1.30 -9.39 -5.47
N ARG A 342 1.50 -8.18 -4.92
CA ARG A 342 2.40 -7.20 -5.49
C ARG A 342 3.86 -7.60 -5.38
N GLN A 343 4.28 -8.18 -4.26
CA GLN A 343 5.64 -8.71 -4.14
C GLN A 343 5.89 -9.84 -5.15
N MET A 344 4.90 -10.73 -5.37
CA MET A 344 4.96 -11.73 -6.44
C MET A 344 5.15 -11.08 -7.82
N GLU A 345 4.38 -10.04 -8.14
CA GLU A 345 4.51 -9.30 -9.40
C GLU A 345 5.92 -8.69 -9.56
N VAL A 346 6.48 -8.09 -8.51
CA VAL A 346 7.82 -7.49 -8.54
C VAL A 346 8.89 -8.53 -8.81
N LEU A 347 8.86 -9.65 -8.08
CA LEU A 347 9.85 -10.72 -8.26
C LEU A 347 9.82 -11.28 -9.68
N LEU A 348 8.63 -11.50 -10.24
CA LEU A 348 8.48 -11.94 -11.63
C LEU A 348 9.04 -10.90 -12.61
N ASN A 349 8.78 -9.61 -12.41
CA ASN A 349 9.33 -8.56 -13.27
C ASN A 349 10.86 -8.42 -13.14
N LEU A 350 11.44 -8.64 -11.95
CA LEU A 350 12.89 -8.66 -11.76
C LEU A 350 13.51 -9.87 -12.47
N LEU A 351 12.89 -11.05 -12.37
CA LEU A 351 13.29 -12.26 -13.09
C LEU A 351 13.19 -12.10 -14.62
N GLU A 352 12.24 -11.31 -15.13
CA GLU A 352 12.13 -10.99 -16.56
C GLU A 352 13.34 -10.19 -17.07
N LYS A 353 13.80 -9.20 -16.28
CA LYS A 353 14.84 -8.25 -16.68
C LYS A 353 16.25 -8.81 -16.67
N HIS A 354 16.50 -9.95 -16.03
CA HIS A 354 17.80 -10.65 -16.09
C HIS A 354 18.01 -11.43 -17.41
N LYS A 355 17.36 -11.02 -18.50
CA LYS A 355 17.75 -11.42 -19.86
C LYS A 355 19.15 -10.90 -20.12
N LYS A 356 20.07 -11.83 -20.39
CA LYS A 356 21.45 -11.57 -20.82
C LYS A 356 21.53 -10.49 -21.89
#